data_AF-A0A5R9J3X2-F1
#
_entry.id   AF-A0A5R9J3X2-F1
#
_cell.length_a   1.000
_cell.length_b   1.000
_cell.length_c   1.000
_cell.angle_alpha   90.00
_cell.angle_beta   90.00
_cell.angle_gamma   90.00
#
_symmetry.space_group_name_H-M   'P 1'
#
loop_
_entity.id
_entity.type
_entity.pdbx_description
1 polymer ?
#
loop_
_entity_poly.entity_id
_entity_poly.type
_entity_poly.pdbx_seq_one_letter_code
_entity_poly.pdbx_strand_id
1 'polypeptide(L)' 'MLSISPTTYLVPAMKVSPLTLSHQLLMLAEQADQAGLDRSARSLLKLAHTVCGDRPRRGLALDLD' A
#
# COMPACT_ATOMS: atom_id res chain seq x y z
N MET A 1 -13.45 39.92 13.88
CA MET A 1 -12.54 39.28 12.91
C MET A 1 -11.88 38.11 13.61
N LEU A 2 -12.22 36.86 13.24
CA LEU A 2 -11.68 35.65 13.87
C LEU A 2 -10.46 35.17 13.07
N SER A 3 -9.26 35.34 13.64
CA SER A 3 -8.01 34.79 13.09
C SER A 3 -7.98 33.30 13.34
N ILE A 4 -8.19 32.51 12.28
CA ILE A 4 -8.08 31.06 12.33
C ILE A 4 -6.63 30.72 11.98
N SER A 5 -5.79 30.55 13.01
CA SER A 5 -4.45 29.98 12.80
C SER A 5 -4.60 28.56 12.28
N PRO A 6 -3.96 28.17 11.17
CA PRO A 6 -3.98 26.79 10.73
C PRO A 6 -3.18 25.97 11.74
N THR A 7 -3.88 25.21 12.58
CA THR A 7 -3.28 24.16 13.39
C THR A 7 -2.78 23.09 12.44
N THR A 8 -1.55 23.24 11.97
CA THR A 8 -0.83 22.19 11.24
C THR A 8 -0.70 21.03 12.21
N TYR A 9 -1.57 20.02 12.07
CA TYR A 9 -1.39 18.73 12.70
C TYR A 9 -0.11 18.13 12.11
N LEU A 10 1.02 18.41 12.75
CA LEU A 10 2.25 17.66 12.58
C LEU A 10 1.97 16.25 13.10
N VAL A 11 1.35 15.43 12.26
CA VAL A 11 1.35 13.98 12.45
C VAL A 11 2.84 13.61 12.44
N PRO A 12 3.41 13.12 13.55
CA PRO A 12 4.79 12.69 13.54
C PRO A 12 4.88 11.63 12.45
N ALA A 13 5.71 11.89 11.44
CA ALA A 13 5.99 10.93 10.39
C ALA A 13 6.64 9.73 11.07
N MET A 14 5.81 8.77 11.48
CA MET A 14 6.26 7.49 12.00
C MET A 14 7.15 6.89 10.92
N LYS A 15 8.44 6.74 11.23
CA LYS A 15 9.40 6.08 10.36
C LYS A 15 9.07 4.59 10.35
N VAL A 16 8.08 4.21 9.57
CA VAL A 16 7.75 2.80 9.34
C VAL A 16 8.78 2.28 8.34
N SER A 17 9.44 1.17 8.68
CA SER A 17 10.33 0.50 7.73
C SER A 17 9.53 0.11 6.48
N PRO A 18 10.04 0.38 5.25
CA PRO A 18 9.37 -0.04 4.02
C PRO A 18 9.05 -1.53 4.00
N LEU A 19 9.90 -2.35 4.62
CA LEU A 19 9.71 -3.79 4.72
C LEU A 19 8.53 -4.14 5.63
N THR A 20 8.39 -3.47 6.77
CA THR A 20 7.24 -3.63 7.67
C THR A 20 5.95 -3.19 7.00
N LEU A 21 5.97 -2.08 6.28
CA LEU A 21 4.78 -1.56 5.59
C LEU A 21 4.39 -2.47 4.41
N SER A 22 5.37 -2.96 3.64
CA SER A 22 5.12 -3.97 2.60
C SER A 22 4.54 -5.25 3.18
N HIS A 23 5.06 -5.75 4.31
CA HIS A 23 4.54 -6.95 4.95
C HIS A 23 3.08 -6.78 5.41
N GLN A 24 2.74 -5.64 6.02
CA GLN A 24 1.36 -5.34 6.41
C GLN A 24 0.41 -5.28 5.20
N LEU A 25 0.85 -4.69 4.08
CA LEU A 25 0.06 -4.65 2.85
C LEU A 25 -0.15 -6.04 2.25
N LEU A 26 0.84 -6.94 2.33
CA LEU A 26 0.69 -8.33 1.89
C LEU A 26 -0.33 -9.09 2.74
N MET A 27 -0.27 -8.95 4.07
CA MET A 27 -1.25 -9.56 4.97
C MET A 27 -2.68 -9.08 4.69
N LEU A 28 -2.86 -7.78 4.44
CA LEU A 28 -4.17 -7.22 4.08
C LEU A 28 -4.63 -7.71 2.70
N ALA A 29 -3.70 -7.89 1.75
CA ALA A 29 -4.04 -8.42 0.44
C ALA A 29 -4.54 -9.86 0.53
N GLU A 30 -3.91 -10.70 1.35
CA GLU A 30 -4.32 -12.08 1.61
C GLU A 30 -5.71 -12.13 2.27
N GLN A 31 -5.98 -11.26 3.25
CA GLN A 31 -7.30 -11.16 3.87
C GLN A 31 -8.37 -10.70 2.87
N ALA A 32 -8.03 -9.75 1.99
CA ALA A 32 -8.93 -9.30 0.95
C ALA A 32 -9.23 -10.42 -0.07
N ASP A 33 -8.23 -11.22 -0.42
CA ASP A 33 -8.38 -12.38 -1.31
C ASP A 33 -9.29 -13.46 -0.69
N GLN A 34 -9.06 -13.80 0.59
CA GLN A 34 -9.91 -14.72 1.34
C GLN A 34 -11.35 -14.22 1.49
N ALA A 35 -11.57 -12.91 1.47
CA ALA A 35 -12.89 -12.29 1.48
C ALA A 35 -13.54 -12.16 0.08
N GLY A 36 -12.89 -12.62 -0.98
CA GLY A 36 -13.36 -12.49 -2.37
C GLY A 36 -13.27 -11.07 -2.94
N LEU A 37 -12.45 -10.21 -2.34
CA LEU A 37 -12.22 -8.82 -2.76
C LEU A 37 -11.02 -8.72 -3.70
N ASP A 38 -11.04 -9.44 -4.81
CA ASP A 38 -9.90 -9.60 -5.73
C ASP A 38 -9.30 -8.28 -6.24
N ARG A 39 -10.15 -7.26 -6.43
CA ARG A 39 -9.71 -5.93 -6.90
C ARG A 39 -8.90 -5.21 -5.81
N SER A 40 -9.32 -5.36 -4.56
CA SER A 40 -8.64 -4.79 -3.39
C SER A 40 -7.34 -5.55 -3.12
N ALA A 41 -7.36 -6.88 -3.15
CA ALA A 41 -6.17 -7.72 -3.02
C ALA A 41 -5.09 -7.33 -4.04
N ARG A 42 -5.46 -7.25 -5.33
CA ARG A 42 -4.56 -6.80 -6.41
C ARG A 42 -4.00 -5.39 -6.19
N SER A 43 -4.80 -4.48 -5.66
CA SER A 43 -4.36 -3.10 -5.40
C SER A 43 -3.37 -3.03 -4.24
N LEU A 44 -3.61 -3.82 -3.18
CA LEU A 44 -2.74 -3.94 -2.01
C LEU A 44 -1.41 -4.61 -2.36
N LEU A 45 -1.40 -5.65 -3.20
CA LEU A 45 -0.17 -6.28 -3.70
C LEU A 45 0.68 -5.29 -4.51
N LYS A 46 0.06 -4.51 -5.39
CA LYS A 46 0.76 -3.46 -6.16
C LYS A 46 1.39 -2.42 -5.23
N LEU A 47 0.66 -1.99 -4.21
CA LEU A 47 1.17 -1.04 -3.22
C LEU A 47 2.35 -1.63 -2.44
N ALA A 48 2.26 -2.88 -1.98
CA ALA A 48 3.35 -3.56 -1.27
C ALA A 48 4.65 -3.56 -2.10
N HIS A 49 4.54 -3.88 -3.39
CA HIS A 49 5.69 -3.86 -4.31
C HIS A 49 6.27 -2.46 -4.52
N THR A 50 5.41 -1.44 -4.67
CA THR A 50 5.90 -0.05 -4.82
C THR A 50 6.63 0.46 -3.58
N VAL A 51 6.21 0.02 -2.39
CA VAL A 51 6.82 0.41 -1.11
C VAL A 51 8.21 -0.20 -0.95
N CYS A 52 8.39 -1.46 -1.31
CA CYS A 52 9.70 -2.12 -1.26
C CYS A 52 10.70 -1.63 -2.34
N GLY A 53 10.28 -0.75 -3.25
CA GLY A 53 11.14 -0.23 -4.31
C GLY A 53 11.47 -1.26 -5.40
N ASP A 54 10.81 -2.41 -5.38
CA ASP A 54 10.96 -3.43 -6.41
C ASP A 54 10.21 -2.92 -7.64
N ARG A 55 10.96 -2.35 -8.59
CA ARG A 55 10.39 -1.99 -9.90
C ARG A 55 9.72 -3.26 -10.43
N PRO A 56 8.42 -3.24 -10.80
CA PRO A 56 7.82 -4.41 -11.41
C PRO A 56 8.64 -4.72 -12.65
N ARG A 57 9.37 -5.86 -12.64
CA ARG A 57 10.03 -6.38 -13.83
C ARG A 57 8.94 -6.55 -14.88
N ARG A 58 8.88 -5.63 -15.84
CA ARG A 58 8.13 -5.77 -17.10
C ARG A 58 8.56 -7.10 -17.70
N GLY A 59 7.74 -8.15 -17.56
CA GLY A 59 8.14 -9.49 -17.98
C GLY A 59 7.21 -10.64 -17.58
N LEU A 60 6.37 -10.47 -16.55
CA LEU A 60 5.26 -11.41 -16.32
C LEU A 60 4.05 -10.96 -17.14
N ALA A 61 4.12 -11.26 -18.43
CA ALA A 61 2.94 -11.43 -19.26
C ALA A 61 2.10 -12.53 -18.60
N LEU A 62 1.07 -12.13 -17.85
CA LEU A 62 -0.03 -13.01 -17.52
C LEU A 62 -0.86 -13.16 -18.80
N ASP A 63 -0.40 -14.05 -19.68
CA ASP A 63 -1.27 -14.71 -20.64
C ASP A 63 -2.28 -15.52 -19.80
N LEU A 64 -3.51 -15.02 -19.78
CA LEU A 64 -4.69 -15.72 -19.26
C LEU A 64 -5.44 -16.19 -20.51
N ASP A 65 -5.10 -17.39 -20.97
CA ASP A 65 -5.94 -18.24 -21.83
C ASP A 65 -6.72 -19.22 -20.93
#